data_AF-A0A524L6K4-F1
#
_entry.id   AF-A0A524L6K4-F1
#
_cell.length_a   1.000
_cell.length_b   1.000
_cell.length_c   1.000
_cell.angle_alpha   90.00
_cell.angle_beta   90.00
_cell.angle_gamma   90.00
#
_symmetry.space_group_name_H-M   'P 1'
#
loop_
_entity.id
_entity.type
_entity.pdbx_description
1 polymer ?
#
loop_
_entity_poly.entity_id
_entity_poly.type
_entity_poly.pdbx_seq_one_letter_code
_entity_poly.pdbx_strand_id
1 'polypeptide(L)'
;MTEKTHVAYVLTWTESESGWGMRPDGVSLHLTQDDVKNYITAYWDRMPKEVPHEYSRNDSDSGKLAAISEALFEQLNANENHSTRLWNQEYYKLRNDGDIKE
;
A
#
# COMPACT_ATOMS: atom_id res chain seq x y z
N MET A 1 -23.67 -14.60 9.79
CA MET A 1 -23.28 -14.55 8.36
C MET A 1 -21.77 -14.55 8.35
N THR A 2 -21.12 -15.49 7.66
CA THR A 2 -19.66 -15.46 7.49
C THR A 2 -19.34 -14.27 6.57
N GLU A 3 -18.60 -13.29 7.06
CA GLU A 3 -18.10 -12.21 6.22
C GLU A 3 -17.20 -12.81 5.14
N LYS A 4 -17.48 -12.48 3.89
CA LYS A 4 -16.66 -12.90 2.76
C LYS A 4 -15.36 -12.11 2.79
N THR A 5 -14.25 -12.83 2.74
CA THR A 5 -12.90 -12.27 2.74
C THR A 5 -12.26 -12.50 1.38
N HIS A 6 -11.56 -11.49 0.89
CA HIS A 6 -10.75 -11.56 -0.34
C HIS A 6 -9.27 -11.47 0.00
N VAL A 7 -8.42 -11.63 -1.01
CA VAL A 7 -6.98 -11.49 -0.86
C VAL A 7 -6.51 -10.27 -1.64
N ALA A 8 -5.62 -9.48 -1.04
CA ALA A 8 -4.92 -8.39 -1.69
C ALA A 8 -3.44 -8.41 -1.32
N TYR A 9 -2.63 -7.68 -2.09
CA TYR A 9 -1.23 -7.43 -1.82
C TYR A 9 -1.08 -6.13 -1.03
N VAL A 10 -0.36 -6.21 0.09
CA VAL A 10 0.03 -5.09 0.94
C VAL A 10 1.50 -4.77 0.69
N LEU A 11 1.77 -3.57 0.20
CA LEU A 11 3.11 -3.05 -0.01
C LEU A 11 3.41 -1.99 1.06
N THR A 12 4.38 -2.24 1.93
CA THR A 12 4.80 -1.28 2.95
C THR A 12 5.79 -0.27 2.37
N TRP A 13 5.80 0.92 2.94
CA TRP A 13 6.67 2.01 2.53
C TRP A 13 7.43 2.58 3.70
N THR A 14 8.67 2.98 3.45
CA THR A 14 9.52 3.70 4.39
C THR A 14 9.84 5.08 3.83
N GLU A 15 9.52 6.12 4.58
CA GLU A 15 9.98 7.48 4.32
C GLU A 15 11.43 7.62 4.78
N SER A 16 12.21 8.41 4.04
CA SER A 16 13.55 8.80 4.41
C SER A 16 13.72 10.29 4.25
N GLU A 17 14.18 10.94 5.31
CA GLU A 17 14.40 12.37 5.37
C GLU A 17 15.83 12.64 5.84
N SER A 18 16.57 13.43 5.06
CA SER A 18 17.95 13.81 5.39
C SER A 18 17.99 14.52 6.74
N GLY A 19 18.85 14.04 7.64
CA GLY A 19 18.98 14.58 9.00
C GLY A 19 17.98 14.04 10.02
N TRP A 20 16.89 13.38 9.60
CA TRP A 20 15.86 12.82 10.49
C TRP A 20 15.79 11.29 10.47
N GLY A 21 16.39 10.65 9.45
CA GLY A 21 16.50 9.19 9.37
C GLY A 21 15.37 8.57 8.54
N MET A 22 14.82 7.46 9.02
CA MET A 22 13.81 6.69 8.30
C MET A 22 12.63 6.36 9.21
N ARG A 23 11.41 6.43 8.68
CA ARG A 23 10.19 6.09 9.42
C ARG A 23 9.18 5.34 8.52
N PRO A 24 8.29 4.49 9.08
CA PRO A 24 7.23 3.89 8.30
C PRO A 24 6.30 4.94 7.69
N ASP A 25 5.88 4.72 6.45
CA ASP A 25 5.09 5.65 5.65
C ASP A 25 3.81 5.00 5.11
N GLY A 26 3.15 4.23 5.97
CA GLY A 26 1.93 3.52 5.61
C GLY A 26 2.16 2.41 4.59
N VAL A 27 1.10 2.09 3.87
CA VAL A 27 1.06 0.98 2.92
C VAL A 27 0.29 1.34 1.66
N SER A 28 0.48 0.59 0.58
CA SER A 28 -0.47 0.53 -0.52
C SER A 28 -1.07 -0.87 -0.65
N LEU A 29 -2.35 -0.92 -1.00
CA LEU A 29 -3.08 -2.16 -1.27
C LEU A 29 -3.28 -2.33 -2.76
N HIS A 30 -3.21 -3.56 -3.26
CA HIS A 30 -3.33 -3.89 -4.68
C HIS A 30 -4.07 -5.22 -4.86
N LEU A 31 -4.98 -5.32 -5.83
CA LEU A 31 -5.70 -6.58 -6.08
C LEU A 31 -4.82 -7.66 -6.73
N THR A 32 -3.86 -7.27 -7.57
CA THR A 32 -2.97 -8.21 -8.24
C THR A 32 -1.49 -7.83 -8.10
N GLN A 33 -0.60 -8.78 -8.36
CA GLN A 33 0.84 -8.52 -8.36
C GLN A 33 1.26 -7.56 -9.51
N ASP A 34 0.52 -7.53 -10.62
CA ASP A 34 0.82 -6.61 -11.70
C ASP A 34 0.38 -5.18 -11.35
N ASP A 35 -0.70 -5.02 -10.58
CA ASP A 35 -1.07 -3.71 -10.01
C ASP A 35 0.02 -3.18 -9.07
N VAL A 36 0.65 -4.05 -8.27
CA VAL A 36 1.82 -3.68 -7.43
C VAL A 36 2.95 -3.10 -8.29
N LYS A 37 3.36 -3.84 -9.34
CA LYS A 37 4.45 -3.42 -10.21
C LYS A 37 4.13 -2.10 -10.91
N ASN A 38 2.92 -2.00 -11.48
CA ASN A 38 2.46 -0.79 -12.17
C ASN A 38 2.45 0.41 -11.23
N TYR A 39 2.01 0.23 -9.97
CA TYR A 39 2.02 1.28 -8.98
C TYR A 39 3.44 1.72 -8.59
N ILE A 40 4.36 0.77 -8.36
CA ILE A 40 5.77 1.05 -8.07
C ILE A 40 6.40 1.82 -9.23
N THR A 41 6.24 1.34 -10.46
CA THR A 41 6.75 2.01 -11.66
C THR A 41 6.21 3.43 -11.78
N ALA A 42 4.89 3.61 -11.68
CA ALA A 42 4.27 4.93 -11.76
C ALA A 42 4.73 5.86 -10.62
N TYR A 43 5.00 5.35 -9.42
CA TYR A 43 5.57 6.14 -8.33
C TYR A 43 6.97 6.64 -8.68
N TRP A 44 7.87 5.73 -9.08
CA TRP A 44 9.27 6.07 -9.39
C TRP A 44 9.42 6.90 -10.66
N ASP A 45 8.56 6.74 -11.66
CA ASP A 45 8.55 7.56 -12.87
C ASP A 45 8.24 9.04 -12.59
N ARG A 46 7.56 9.32 -11.47
CA ARG A 46 7.27 10.70 -11.01
C ARG A 46 8.38 11.29 -10.14
N MET A 47 9.34 10.47 -9.70
CA MET A 47 10.44 10.94 -8.85
C MET A 47 11.45 11.77 -9.64
N PRO A 48 12.01 12.84 -9.04
CA PRO A 48 13.07 13.58 -9.68
C PRO A 48 14.32 12.69 -9.85
N LYS A 49 15.17 13.05 -10.83
CA LYS A 49 16.42 12.32 -11.09
C LYS A 49 17.46 12.47 -9.99
N GLU A 50 17.40 13.58 -9.26
CA GLU A 50 18.24 13.85 -8.10
C GLU A 50 17.57 13.29 -6.85
N VAL A 51 18.38 12.79 -5.91
CA VAL A 51 17.86 12.24 -4.65
C VAL A 51 17.18 13.35 -3.86
N PRO A 52 15.87 13.28 -3.58
CA PRO A 52 15.18 14.29 -2.80
C PRO A 52 15.68 14.34 -1.35
N HIS A 53 15.44 15.47 -0.71
CA HIS A 53 15.66 15.60 0.73
C HIS A 53 14.75 14.66 1.55
N GLU A 54 13.52 14.46 1.08
CA GLU A 54 12.52 13.57 1.68
C GLU A 54 11.84 12.77 0.56
N TYR A 55 11.72 11.46 0.74
CA TYR A 55 10.96 10.59 -0.16
C TYR A 55 10.56 9.28 0.49
N SER A 56 9.53 8.64 -0.06
CA SER A 56 9.12 7.29 0.32
C SER A 56 9.72 6.27 -0.64
N ARG A 57 10.05 5.09 -0.13
CA ARG A 57 10.39 3.94 -0.97
C ARG A 57 9.58 2.72 -0.55
N ASN A 58 9.25 1.89 -1.52
CA ASN A 58 8.63 0.60 -1.28
C ASN A 58 9.65 -0.34 -0.61
N ASP A 59 9.22 -1.10 0.41
CA ASP A 59 10.12 -2.01 1.14
C ASP A 59 10.32 -3.37 0.46
N SER A 60 9.54 -3.65 -0.60
CA SER A 60 9.64 -4.86 -1.43
C SER A 60 9.12 -4.60 -2.84
N ASP A 61 9.44 -5.47 -3.81
CA ASP A 61 8.95 -5.31 -5.19
C ASP A 61 7.61 -6.02 -5.46
N SER A 62 7.09 -6.77 -4.49
CA SER A 62 5.91 -7.62 -4.67
C SER A 62 4.82 -7.44 -3.62
N GLY A 63 5.12 -6.81 -2.48
CA GLY A 63 4.23 -6.80 -1.33
C GLY A 63 4.05 -8.18 -0.68
N LYS A 64 3.19 -8.24 0.34
CA LYS A 64 2.77 -9.44 1.07
C LYS A 64 1.27 -9.65 0.91
N LEU A 65 0.80 -10.89 0.94
CA LEU A 65 -0.63 -11.16 0.89
C LEU A 65 -1.30 -10.87 2.24
N ALA A 66 -2.49 -10.28 2.20
CA ALA A 66 -3.37 -10.10 3.35
C ALA A 66 -4.81 -10.42 2.95
N ALA A 67 -5.58 -10.92 3.92
CA ALA A 67 -7.02 -11.03 3.76
C ALA A 67 -7.68 -9.66 3.99
N ILE A 68 -8.61 -9.28 3.11
CA ILE A 68 -9.36 -8.02 3.20
C ILE A 68 -10.87 -8.28 3.24
N SER A 69 -11.62 -7.34 3.81
CA SER A 69 -13.09 -7.40 3.81
C SER A 69 -13.68 -7.22 2.40
N GLU A 70 -14.90 -7.70 2.18
CA GLU A 70 -15.64 -7.46 0.93
C GLU A 70 -15.74 -5.97 0.59
N ALA A 71 -16.04 -5.13 1.58
CA ALA A 71 -16.18 -3.69 1.37
C ALA A 71 -14.88 -3.05 0.87
N LEU A 72 -13.73 -3.44 1.44
CA LEU A 72 -12.43 -2.93 1.00
C LEU A 72 -12.05 -3.48 -0.38
N PHE A 73 -12.41 -4.73 -0.68
CA PHE A 73 -12.23 -5.30 -2.02
C PHE A 73 -13.03 -4.54 -3.08
N GLU A 74 -14.30 -4.25 -2.82
CA GLU A 74 -15.16 -3.50 -3.74
C GLU A 74 -14.63 -2.08 -3.98
N GLN A 75 -14.10 -1.43 -2.95
CA GLN A 75 -13.44 -0.12 -3.08
C GLN A 75 -12.21 -0.18 -3.99
N LEU A 76 -11.33 -1.17 -3.78
CA LEU A 76 -10.16 -1.36 -4.64
C LEU A 76 -10.59 -1.67 -6.08
N ASN A 77 -11.55 -2.56 -6.27
CA ASN A 77 -12.03 -2.96 -7.59
C ASN A 77 -12.71 -1.81 -8.36
N ALA A 78 -13.24 -0.80 -7.66
CA ALA A 78 -13.79 0.40 -8.26
C ALA A 78 -12.72 1.43 -8.69
N ASN A 79 -11.48 1.32 -8.18
CA ASN A 79 -10.39 2.21 -8.57
C ASN A 79 -9.82 1.78 -9.92
N GLU A 80 -9.51 2.75 -10.80
CA GLU A 80 -8.95 2.49 -12.13
C GLU A 80 -7.69 1.60 -12.12
N ASN A 81 -6.84 1.75 -11.09
CA ASN A 81 -5.58 1.00 -10.94
C ASN A 81 -5.67 -0.15 -9.92
N HIS A 82 -6.88 -0.48 -9.45
CA HIS A 82 -7.13 -1.50 -8.43
C HIS A 82 -6.27 -1.38 -7.16
N SER A 83 -5.86 -0.16 -6.86
CA SER A 83 -4.86 0.16 -5.87
C SER A 83 -5.27 1.34 -5.03
N THR A 84 -4.83 1.40 -3.78
CA THR A 84 -4.95 2.59 -2.93
C THR A 84 -3.76 2.76 -2.01
N ARG A 85 -3.42 4.00 -1.67
CA ARG A 85 -2.43 4.33 -0.64
C ARG A 85 -3.15 4.61 0.66
N LEU A 86 -2.65 4.05 1.75
CA LEU A 86 -3.13 4.26 3.11
C LEU A 86 -1.99 4.80 3.96
N TRP A 87 -2.25 5.91 4.65
CA TRP A 87 -1.33 6.41 5.67
C TRP A 87 -1.37 5.49 6.89
N ASN A 88 -0.33 5.56 7.75
CA ASN A 88 -0.22 4.71 8.94
C ASN A 88 -1.51 4.68 9.77
N GLN A 89 -2.15 5.83 9.99
CA GLN A 89 -3.39 5.91 10.79
C GLN A 89 -4.56 5.16 10.17
N GLU A 90 -4.72 5.26 8.84
CA GLU A 90 -5.80 4.60 8.10
C GLU A 90 -5.59 3.09 8.07
N TYR A 91 -4.35 2.66 7.79
CA TYR A 91 -3.97 1.25 7.79
C TYR A 91 -4.19 0.60 9.16
N TYR A 92 -3.75 1.24 10.24
CA TYR A 92 -3.97 0.69 11.59
C TYR A 92 -5.44 0.68 11.99
N LYS A 93 -6.22 1.68 11.58
CA LYS A 93 -7.66 1.68 11.80
C LYS A 93 -8.31 0.47 11.13
N LEU A 94 -8.08 0.27 9.83
CA LEU A 94 -8.64 -0.86 9.09
C LEU A 94 -8.19 -2.22 9.65
N ARG A 95 -6.94 -2.34 10.11
CA ARG A 95 -6.48 -3.55 10.80
C ARG A 95 -7.21 -3.79 12.13
N ASN A 96 -7.38 -2.75 12.93
CA ASN A 96 -8.06 -2.85 14.23
C ASN A 96 -9.55 -3.15 14.08
N ASP A 97 -10.17 -2.61 13.03
CA ASP A 97 -11.57 -2.86 12.67
C ASP A 97 -11.75 -4.27 12.04
N GLY A 98 -10.65 -4.94 11.67
CA GLY A 98 -10.64 -6.30 11.12
C GLY A 98 -10.82 -6.35 9.60
N ASP A 99 -10.79 -5.21 8.92
CA ASP A 99 -10.87 -5.09 7.46
C ASP A 99 -9.60 -5.57 6.75
N ILE A 100 -8.45 -5.61 7.45
CA ILE A 100 -7.19 -6.16 6.96
C ILE A 100 -6.63 -7.14 7.98
N LYS A 101 -6.34 -8.38 7.55
CA LYS A 101 -5.75 -9.45 8.37
C LYS A 101 -4.53 -10.03 7.66
N GLU A 102 -3.37 -9.93 8.31
CA GLU A 102 -2.06 -10.38 7.85
C GLU A 102 -1.57 -11.59 8.64
#